data_AF-A0A8X7CMY9-F1
#
_entry.id   AF-A0A8X7CMY9-F1
#
_cell.length_a   1.000
_cell.length_b   1.000
_cell.length_c   1.000
_cell.angle_alpha   90.00
_cell.angle_beta   90.00
_cell.angle_gamma   90.00
#
_symmetry.space_group_name_H-M   'P 1'
#
loop_
_entity.id
_entity.type
_entity.pdbx_description
1 polymer ?
#
loop_
_entity_poly.entity_id
_entity_poly.type
_entity_poly.pdbx_seq_one_letter_code
_entity_poly.pdbx_strand_id
1 'polypeptide(L)'
;MDGIDDENIFLLDDELHSDTDTDISSNYLDYSSDDSCSELSSDEDLSSARIFTEIDVKNPPVPCPRFKFSGIPSVHVQFADTSDVLQFYETFIDFSLMSKIVEETNKYAKQCIQSSVARQFSKSKFWVETTVEELHVFFALNILQGIVKKPGIDHYWSKRYSTNTPFFSKIMSHRRFCLLQRYLHFSDNAAFDPQNHKCPRLVKVWPVLKHLNEKFSETVTPERDVTIDESLMLFKGRLGWKQFIPLKRARFGVKCFMLCESISGYVWSIIIYTGKDTILKPEYSKLCFSSQIVLTMMGPLLHKGYCLTIDNYYSSPELADKLVSCRTDVYGTLNLKRKEVPKEMQEKKLKKGEIIAFQRGKVTVMKWMDKKKVSLLSTIHNTEMEQIQVRSEMKEKPKIVMDYNNTMGGGNIGSYNEIKVSWIGIK
;
A
#
# COMPACT_ATOMS: atom_id res chain seq x y z
N MET A 1 28.89 -58.84 20.45
CA MET A 1 29.24 -59.20 19.06
C MET A 1 27.96 -59.17 18.24
N ASP A 2 27.23 -58.05 18.32
CA ASP A 2 27.52 -56.75 17.64
C ASP A 2 27.03 -56.90 16.20
N GLY A 3 26.15 -56.08 15.65
CA GLY A 3 25.52 -54.83 16.03
C GLY A 3 24.82 -54.43 14.74
N ILE A 4 23.53 -54.12 14.79
CA ILE A 4 22.80 -53.58 13.63
C ILE A 4 22.77 -52.08 13.85
N ASP A 5 23.68 -51.37 13.18
CA ASP A 5 23.68 -49.92 13.07
C ASP A 5 23.44 -49.53 11.60
N ASP A 6 22.40 -48.73 11.43
CA ASP A 6 22.20 -47.58 10.54
C ASP A 6 23.12 -47.37 9.32
N GLU A 7 22.50 -47.11 8.16
CA GLU A 7 22.83 -45.88 7.40
C GLU A 7 21.87 -45.59 6.22
N ASN A 8 21.51 -44.31 6.11
CA ASN A 8 21.04 -43.56 4.92
C ASN A 8 19.55 -43.59 4.53
N ILE A 9 18.72 -43.02 5.42
CA ILE A 9 17.55 -42.21 5.01
C ILE A 9 17.97 -40.74 5.08
N PHE A 10 18.12 -40.09 3.92
CA PHE A 10 18.23 -38.63 3.83
C PHE A 10 16.88 -38.01 4.18
N LEU A 11 16.71 -37.62 5.45
CA LEU A 11 15.71 -36.64 5.86
C LEU A 11 16.22 -35.26 5.44
N LEU A 12 15.51 -34.62 4.51
CA LEU A 12 15.61 -33.18 4.29
C LEU A 12 14.80 -32.52 5.40
N ASP A 13 15.51 -31.92 6.35
CA ASP A 13 14.94 -31.01 7.35
C ASP A 13 14.32 -29.79 6.64
N ASP A 14 13.00 -29.81 6.48
CA ASP A 14 12.19 -28.62 6.22
C ASP A 14 11.78 -27.98 7.56
N GLU A 15 12.75 -27.42 8.29
CA GLU A 15 12.48 -26.39 9.29
C GLU A 15 12.60 -25.01 8.64
N LEU A 16 11.48 -24.54 8.08
CA LEU A 16 11.28 -23.14 7.71
C LEU A 16 10.21 -22.54 8.62
N HIS A 17 10.47 -22.58 9.93
CA HIS A 17 9.78 -21.70 10.87
C HIS A 17 10.27 -20.27 10.62
N SER A 18 9.49 -19.50 9.85
CA SER A 18 9.72 -18.09 9.67
C SER A 18 9.44 -17.35 10.97
N ASP A 19 10.49 -17.12 11.75
CA ASP A 19 10.56 -16.12 12.80
C ASP A 19 10.16 -14.76 12.22
N THR A 20 8.91 -14.35 12.44
CA THR A 20 8.44 -12.99 12.19
C THR A 20 8.17 -12.29 13.52
N ASP A 21 9.21 -12.22 14.35
CA ASP A 21 9.32 -11.15 15.35
C ASP A 21 9.47 -9.84 14.56
N THR A 22 8.35 -9.23 14.18
CA THR A 22 8.33 -7.88 13.58
C THR A 22 8.65 -6.88 14.70
N ASP A 23 9.92 -6.81 15.08
CA ASP A 23 10.43 -5.82 16.01
C ASP A 23 10.09 -4.42 15.45
N ILE A 24 9.40 -3.59 16.25
CA ILE A 24 9.29 -2.14 16.01
C ILE A 24 10.69 -1.54 16.18
N SER A 25 11.52 -1.79 15.19
CA SER A 25 12.81 -1.19 15.04
C SER A 25 12.57 0.11 14.29
N SER A 26 12.55 1.21 15.05
CA SER A 26 12.52 2.60 14.59
C SER A 26 13.80 3.02 13.82
N ASN A 27 14.47 2.09 13.13
CA ASN A 27 15.59 2.37 12.24
C ASN A 27 15.13 2.65 10.79
N TYR A 28 14.01 3.36 10.62
CA TYR A 28 13.81 4.12 9.40
C TYR A 28 14.75 5.32 9.47
N LEU A 29 15.94 5.17 8.85
CA LEU A 29 16.79 6.31 8.54
C LEU A 29 15.96 7.30 7.72
N ASP A 30 15.83 8.48 8.31
CA ASP A 30 15.20 9.72 7.87
C ASP A 30 15.64 10.06 6.43
N TYR A 31 14.92 9.58 5.42
CA TYR A 31 14.95 10.20 4.09
C TYR A 31 13.83 11.23 4.06
N SER A 32 14.15 12.40 4.62
CA SER A 32 13.41 13.64 4.39
C SER A 32 13.29 13.84 2.87
N SER A 33 12.11 13.59 2.34
CA SER A 33 11.59 14.51 1.33
C SER A 33 11.27 15.77 2.12
N ASP A 34 12.06 16.83 1.98
CA ASP A 34 11.83 18.13 2.61
C ASP A 34 10.41 18.61 2.29
N ASP A 35 9.48 18.27 3.18
CA ASP A 35 8.12 18.78 3.17
C ASP A 35 8.07 19.84 4.26
N SER A 36 8.57 21.03 3.90
CA SER A 36 8.50 22.21 4.75
C SER A 36 7.03 22.62 4.90
N CYS A 37 6.45 22.37 6.08
CA CYS A 37 5.16 22.96 6.46
C CYS A 37 5.26 24.49 6.38
N SER A 38 4.53 25.12 5.47
CA SER A 38 4.41 26.59 5.45
C SER A 38 3.69 27.09 6.71
N GLU A 39 4.20 28.17 7.28
CA GLU A 39 3.57 28.88 8.39
C GLU A 39 2.28 29.56 7.93
N LEU A 40 1.17 29.33 8.65
CA LEU A 40 -0.05 30.13 8.53
C LEU A 40 -0.57 30.52 9.90
N SER A 41 -1.14 31.74 9.93
CA SER A 41 -1.46 32.54 11.11
C SER A 41 -2.51 31.91 12.01
N SER A 42 -2.28 32.06 13.31
CA SER A 42 -3.16 31.66 14.40
C SER A 42 -4.43 32.52 14.46
N ASP A 43 -5.60 31.88 14.48
CA ASP A 43 -6.79 32.46 15.08
C ASP A 43 -6.58 32.50 16.62
N GLU A 44 -6.59 33.70 17.20
CA GLU A 44 -6.09 33.97 18.56
C GLU A 44 -6.98 33.44 19.72
N ASP A 45 -8.14 32.85 19.46
CA ASP A 45 -9.15 32.62 20.52
C ASP A 45 -9.21 31.19 21.11
N LEU A 46 -8.33 30.27 20.69
CA LEU A 46 -8.30 28.86 21.17
C LEU A 46 -6.89 28.36 21.57
N SER A 47 -5.93 29.26 21.78
CA SER A 47 -4.52 28.93 22.03
C SER A 47 -4.30 28.06 23.28
N SER A 48 -5.11 28.25 24.33
CA SER A 48 -5.00 27.49 25.59
C SER A 48 -5.45 26.03 25.47
N ALA A 49 -6.45 25.73 24.62
CA ALA A 49 -6.88 24.36 24.32
C ALA A 49 -5.84 23.58 23.50
N ARG A 50 -4.82 24.27 22.97
CA ARG A 50 -3.76 23.69 22.15
C ARG A 50 -2.48 23.33 22.92
N ILE A 51 -2.50 23.41 24.25
CA ILE A 51 -1.33 23.13 25.10
C ILE A 51 -1.34 21.66 25.52
N PHE A 52 -0.20 20.99 25.38
CA PHE A 52 0.03 19.64 25.87
C PHE A 52 0.33 19.66 27.38
N THR A 53 -0.33 18.79 28.14
CA THR A 53 -0.08 18.59 29.58
C THR A 53 0.54 17.22 29.83
N GLU A 54 1.57 17.13 30.68
CA GLU A 54 2.20 15.85 31.04
C GLU A 54 1.19 14.96 31.78
N ILE A 55 1.17 13.67 31.43
CA ILE A 55 0.32 12.66 32.06
C ILE A 55 1.05 12.03 33.25
N ASP A 56 0.37 11.90 34.39
CA ASP A 56 0.83 11.01 35.47
C ASP A 56 0.68 9.54 35.04
N VAL A 57 1.78 8.94 34.60
CA VAL A 57 1.83 7.54 34.14
C VAL A 57 1.42 6.55 35.23
N LYS A 58 1.56 6.90 36.52
CA LYS A 58 1.15 6.02 37.64
C LYS A 58 -0.36 5.99 37.83
N ASN A 59 -1.04 7.08 37.46
CA ASN A 59 -2.48 7.24 37.54
C ASN A 59 -2.99 7.78 36.19
N PRO A 60 -2.92 6.97 35.12
CA PRO A 60 -3.24 7.46 33.79
C PRO A 60 -4.71 7.88 33.70
N PRO A 61 -5.02 8.94 32.93
CA PRO A 61 -6.40 9.29 32.65
C PRO A 61 -7.10 8.14 31.94
N VAL A 62 -8.43 8.08 32.10
CA VAL A 62 -9.27 7.13 31.37
C VAL A 62 -9.06 7.36 29.86
N PRO A 63 -8.88 6.29 29.05
CA PRO A 63 -8.77 6.42 27.61
C PRO A 63 -9.96 7.21 27.03
N CYS A 64 -9.69 8.13 26.11
CA CYS A 64 -10.76 8.89 25.48
C CYS A 64 -11.69 7.92 24.71
N PRO A 65 -13.03 8.06 24.85
CA PRO A 65 -13.97 7.16 24.19
C PRO A 65 -13.81 7.25 22.67
N ARG A 66 -13.92 6.11 21.99
CA ARG A 66 -13.93 6.04 20.53
C ARG A 66 -15.16 6.78 19.98
N PHE A 67 -15.04 7.33 18.78
CA PHE A 67 -16.21 7.81 18.07
C PHE A 67 -17.15 6.64 17.75
N LYS A 68 -18.46 6.90 17.80
CA LYS A 68 -19.46 5.89 17.43
C LYS A 68 -19.29 5.55 15.95
N PHE A 69 -18.94 4.31 15.66
CA PHE A 69 -18.86 3.80 14.31
C PHE A 69 -20.27 3.71 13.70
N SER A 70 -20.45 4.28 12.52
CA SER A 70 -21.72 4.30 11.79
C SER A 70 -21.63 3.61 10.43
N GLY A 71 -20.49 3.00 10.09
CA GLY A 71 -20.36 2.14 8.92
C GLY A 71 -21.11 0.82 9.13
N ILE A 72 -21.59 0.24 8.04
CA ILE A 72 -22.13 -1.12 8.00
C ILE A 72 -21.13 -1.91 7.15
N PRO A 73 -20.19 -2.65 7.77
CA PRO A 73 -19.22 -3.45 7.04
C PRO A 73 -19.95 -4.48 6.20
N SER A 74 -19.64 -4.53 4.91
CA SER A 74 -20.31 -5.45 3.99
C SER A 74 -19.53 -5.61 2.70
N VAL A 75 -19.64 -6.79 2.12
CA VAL A 75 -19.28 -7.04 0.72
C VAL A 75 -20.57 -6.87 -0.10
N HIS A 76 -20.56 -5.90 -1.01
CA HIS A 76 -21.73 -5.53 -1.84
C HIS A 76 -21.93 -6.45 -3.04
N VAL A 77 -21.04 -7.43 -3.23
CA VAL A 77 -21.11 -8.44 -4.28
C VAL A 77 -21.51 -9.78 -3.66
N GLN A 78 -22.50 -10.42 -4.26
CA GLN A 78 -22.99 -11.72 -3.82
C GLN A 78 -22.09 -12.81 -4.41
N PHE A 79 -21.26 -13.40 -3.56
CA PHE A 79 -20.55 -14.64 -3.87
C PHE A 79 -21.26 -15.80 -3.18
N ALA A 80 -21.54 -16.86 -3.92
CA ALA A 80 -21.97 -18.13 -3.33
C ALA A 80 -20.71 -18.92 -2.92
N ASP A 81 -20.85 -19.87 -2.00
CA ASP A 81 -19.74 -20.78 -1.66
C ASP A 81 -19.28 -21.62 -2.87
N THR A 82 -20.11 -21.69 -3.91
CA THR A 82 -19.84 -22.35 -5.20
C THR A 82 -19.35 -21.40 -6.29
N SER A 83 -19.15 -20.11 -5.98
CA SER A 83 -18.66 -19.12 -6.94
C SER A 83 -17.26 -19.48 -7.45
N ASP A 84 -17.10 -19.46 -8.76
CA ASP A 84 -15.81 -19.68 -9.41
C ASP A 84 -14.84 -18.53 -9.08
N VAL A 85 -13.56 -18.84 -8.93
CA VAL A 85 -12.48 -17.87 -8.69
C VAL A 85 -12.45 -16.80 -9.80
N LEU A 86 -12.86 -17.16 -11.02
CA LEU A 86 -13.01 -16.22 -12.12
C LEU A 86 -14.00 -15.09 -11.82
N GLN A 87 -15.11 -15.37 -11.12
CA GLN A 87 -16.12 -14.36 -10.77
C GLN A 87 -15.54 -13.26 -9.86
N PHE A 88 -14.65 -13.63 -8.93
CA PHE A 88 -13.94 -12.66 -8.09
C PHE A 88 -13.03 -11.76 -8.92
N TYR A 89 -12.32 -12.32 -9.91
CA TYR A 89 -11.48 -11.55 -10.82
C TYR A 89 -12.32 -10.60 -11.71
N GLU A 90 -13.41 -11.08 -12.28
CA GLU A 90 -14.29 -10.31 -13.17
C GLU A 90 -15.07 -9.21 -12.44
N THR A 91 -15.17 -9.28 -11.11
CA THR A 91 -15.71 -8.19 -10.29
C THR A 91 -14.87 -6.91 -10.43
N PHE A 92 -13.54 -7.05 -10.46
CA PHE A 92 -12.60 -5.92 -10.55
C PHE A 92 -12.16 -5.63 -11.99
N ILE A 93 -12.05 -6.68 -12.81
CA ILE A 93 -11.68 -6.61 -14.22
C ILE A 93 -12.90 -6.97 -15.05
N ASP A 94 -13.88 -6.06 -15.04
CA ASP A 94 -15.16 -6.31 -15.70
C ASP A 94 -15.08 -6.24 -17.23
N PHE A 95 -16.13 -6.72 -17.88
CA PHE A 95 -16.24 -6.72 -19.34
C PHE A 95 -16.09 -5.32 -19.95
N SER A 96 -16.56 -4.28 -19.26
CA SER A 96 -16.47 -2.89 -19.74
C SER A 96 -15.02 -2.41 -19.74
N LEU A 97 -14.28 -2.64 -18.66
CA LEU A 97 -12.85 -2.35 -18.61
C LEU A 97 -12.12 -3.13 -19.70
N MET A 98 -12.37 -4.44 -19.80
CA MET A 98 -11.67 -5.28 -20.77
C MET A 98 -11.94 -4.91 -22.22
N SER A 99 -13.19 -4.61 -22.55
CA SER A 99 -13.57 -4.13 -23.89
C SER A 99 -12.82 -2.86 -24.25
N LYS A 100 -12.67 -1.94 -23.30
CA LYS A 100 -11.89 -0.71 -23.50
C LYS A 100 -10.41 -1.00 -23.71
N ILE A 101 -9.80 -1.90 -22.93
CA ILE A 101 -8.39 -2.27 -23.11
C ILE A 101 -8.17 -2.89 -24.50
N VAL A 102 -9.09 -3.74 -24.96
CA VAL A 102 -9.05 -4.35 -26.30
C VAL A 102 -9.12 -3.30 -27.40
N GLU A 103 -10.08 -2.36 -27.30
CA GLU A 103 -10.22 -1.26 -28.26
C GLU A 103 -8.93 -0.44 -28.38
N GLU A 104 -8.38 -0.01 -27.24
CA GLU A 104 -7.19 0.83 -27.20
C GLU A 104 -5.93 0.08 -27.64
N THR A 105 -5.82 -1.21 -27.31
CA THR A 105 -4.72 -2.09 -27.77
C THR A 105 -4.74 -2.26 -29.28
N ASN A 106 -5.92 -2.55 -29.86
CA ASN A 106 -6.08 -2.69 -31.31
C ASN A 106 -5.81 -1.37 -32.05
N LYS A 107 -6.30 -0.25 -31.50
CA LYS A 107 -6.06 1.09 -32.02
C LYS A 107 -4.57 1.47 -31.99
N TYR A 108 -3.89 1.24 -30.88
CA TYR A 108 -2.47 1.51 -30.75
C TYR A 108 -1.63 0.64 -31.70
N ALA A 109 -1.95 -0.65 -31.84
CA ALA A 109 -1.28 -1.53 -32.80
C ALA A 109 -1.39 -0.97 -34.23
N LYS A 110 -2.58 -0.52 -34.66
CA LYS A 110 -2.77 0.12 -35.97
C LYS A 110 -1.90 1.38 -36.13
N GLN A 111 -1.89 2.26 -35.12
CA GLN A 111 -1.07 3.48 -35.12
C GLN A 111 0.43 3.16 -35.27
N CYS A 112 0.94 2.17 -34.50
CA CYS A 112 2.34 1.75 -34.59
C CYS A 112 2.68 1.13 -35.95
N ILE A 113 1.81 0.29 -36.50
CA ILE A 113 2.02 -0.36 -37.79
C ILE A 113 2.06 0.67 -38.92
N GLN A 114 1.14 1.65 -38.90
CA GLN A 114 1.06 2.72 -39.90
C GLN A 114 2.24 3.70 -39.82
N SER A 115 2.67 4.07 -38.61
CA SER A 115 3.80 4.99 -38.39
C SER A 115 5.16 4.33 -38.63
N SER A 116 5.27 3.01 -38.39
CA SER A 116 6.45 2.26 -38.80
C SER A 116 6.41 2.10 -40.31
N VAL A 117 7.24 2.85 -41.04
CA VAL A 117 7.60 2.49 -42.42
C VAL A 117 8.09 1.05 -42.34
N ALA A 118 7.22 0.10 -42.71
CA ALA A 118 7.33 -1.27 -42.25
C ALA A 118 8.64 -1.88 -42.76
N ARG A 119 9.69 -1.85 -41.92
CA ARG A 119 10.95 -2.53 -42.19
C ARG A 119 10.58 -3.94 -42.62
N GLN A 120 11.14 -4.38 -43.73
CA GLN A 120 10.70 -5.54 -44.51
C GLN A 120 10.46 -6.82 -43.65
N PHE A 121 11.12 -6.91 -42.49
CA PHE A 121 11.09 -8.02 -41.53
C PHE A 121 10.38 -7.74 -40.19
N SER A 122 9.54 -6.70 -40.09
CA SER A 122 8.87 -6.37 -38.82
C SER A 122 7.87 -7.46 -38.42
N LYS A 123 8.03 -8.00 -37.20
CA LYS A 123 7.06 -8.91 -36.57
C LYS A 123 5.66 -8.28 -36.44
N SER A 124 5.56 -6.96 -36.53
CA SER A 124 4.31 -6.19 -36.53
C SER A 124 3.37 -6.57 -37.67
N LYS A 125 3.86 -7.11 -38.78
CA LYS A 125 3.04 -7.59 -39.91
C LYS A 125 2.15 -8.79 -39.56
N PHE A 126 2.48 -9.52 -38.48
CA PHE A 126 1.69 -10.65 -37.99
C PHE A 126 0.62 -10.23 -36.97
N TRP A 127 0.39 -8.93 -36.78
CA TRP A 127 -0.66 -8.46 -35.90
C TRP A 127 -2.03 -8.80 -36.49
N VAL A 128 -2.86 -9.41 -35.64
CA VAL A 128 -4.30 -9.54 -35.83
C VAL A 128 -4.95 -8.88 -34.61
N GLU A 129 -6.12 -8.29 -34.80
CA GLU A 129 -6.87 -7.69 -33.69
C GLU A 129 -7.09 -8.70 -32.57
N THR A 130 -6.92 -8.26 -31.33
CA THR A 130 -7.21 -9.06 -30.13
C THR A 130 -8.68 -8.94 -29.78
N THR A 131 -9.21 -9.94 -29.05
CA THR A 131 -10.54 -9.92 -28.45
C THR A 131 -10.45 -9.88 -26.92
N VAL A 132 -11.60 -9.75 -26.25
CA VAL A 132 -11.70 -9.77 -24.79
C VAL A 132 -11.23 -11.12 -24.25
N GLU A 133 -11.68 -12.22 -24.86
CA GLU A 133 -11.34 -13.59 -24.47
C GLU A 133 -9.82 -13.84 -24.61
N GLU A 134 -9.22 -13.42 -25.74
CA GLU A 134 -7.78 -13.58 -25.94
C GLU A 134 -6.96 -12.78 -24.91
N LEU A 135 -7.43 -11.58 -24.56
CA LEU A 135 -6.72 -10.73 -23.61
C LEU A 135 -6.85 -11.24 -22.16
N HIS A 136 -7.97 -11.85 -21.80
CA HIS A 136 -8.09 -12.61 -20.55
C HIS A 136 -7.08 -13.76 -20.50
N VAL A 137 -6.93 -14.53 -21.58
CA VAL A 137 -5.92 -15.59 -21.66
C VAL A 137 -4.51 -15.03 -21.51
N PHE A 138 -4.22 -13.89 -22.14
CA PHE A 138 -2.94 -13.19 -21.96
C PHE A 138 -2.69 -12.80 -20.50
N PHE A 139 -3.67 -12.23 -19.80
CA PHE A 139 -3.54 -11.88 -18.38
C PHE A 139 -3.43 -13.11 -17.48
N ALA A 140 -4.17 -14.19 -17.75
CA ALA A 140 -4.04 -15.46 -17.04
C ALA A 140 -2.61 -16.03 -17.14
N LEU A 141 -1.99 -15.94 -18.33
CA LEU A 141 -0.58 -16.32 -18.49
C LEU A 141 0.38 -15.42 -17.70
N ASN A 142 0.09 -14.12 -17.55
CA ASN A 142 0.92 -13.22 -16.73
C ASN A 142 0.77 -13.53 -15.23
N ILE A 143 -0.45 -13.82 -14.77
CA ILE A 143 -0.70 -14.26 -13.38
C ILE A 143 0.06 -15.57 -13.10
N LEU A 144 -0.02 -16.53 -14.03
CA LEU A 144 0.70 -17.80 -13.90
C LEU A 144 2.23 -17.65 -13.86
N GLN A 145 2.81 -16.64 -14.52
CA GLN A 145 4.25 -16.33 -14.42
C GLN A 145 4.66 -15.86 -13.01
N GLY A 146 3.71 -15.30 -12.24
CA GLY A 146 3.91 -14.98 -10.84
C GLY A 146 4.07 -16.21 -9.94
N ILE A 147 3.43 -17.32 -10.32
CA ILE A 147 3.50 -18.62 -9.63
C ILE A 147 4.70 -19.42 -10.15
N VAL A 148 4.74 -19.66 -11.46
CA VAL A 148 5.82 -20.38 -12.15
C VAL A 148 6.87 -19.37 -12.58
N LYS A 149 7.88 -19.12 -11.75
CA LYS A 149 8.94 -18.15 -12.07
C LYS A 149 10.03 -18.78 -12.93
N LYS A 150 10.34 -18.18 -14.08
CA LYS A 150 11.49 -18.55 -14.93
C LYS A 150 12.46 -17.39 -15.10
N PRO A 151 13.75 -17.66 -15.45
CA PRO A 151 14.77 -16.62 -15.55
C PRO A 151 14.48 -15.52 -16.58
N GLY A 152 13.70 -15.82 -17.62
CA GLY A 152 13.35 -14.87 -18.67
C GLY A 152 12.12 -15.28 -19.44
N ILE A 153 11.53 -14.33 -20.17
CA ILE A 153 10.23 -14.51 -20.83
C ILE A 153 10.26 -15.64 -21.88
N ASP A 154 11.36 -15.77 -22.63
CA ASP A 154 11.50 -16.80 -23.67
C ASP A 154 11.49 -18.22 -23.09
N HIS A 155 11.92 -18.39 -21.82
CA HIS A 155 12.02 -19.70 -21.18
C HIS A 155 10.66 -20.34 -20.91
N TYR A 156 9.58 -19.55 -20.84
CA TYR A 156 8.21 -20.04 -20.71
C TYR A 156 7.76 -20.84 -21.94
N TRP A 157 8.36 -20.57 -23.10
CA TRP A 157 8.12 -21.30 -24.36
C TRP A 157 9.28 -22.22 -24.75
N SER A 158 10.18 -22.55 -23.82
CA SER A 158 11.27 -23.50 -24.04
C SER A 158 10.72 -24.91 -24.32
N LYS A 159 11.20 -25.55 -25.39
CA LYS A 159 10.89 -26.95 -25.72
C LYS A 159 11.89 -27.95 -25.12
N ARG A 160 12.91 -27.48 -24.40
CA ARG A 160 13.92 -28.36 -23.78
C ARG A 160 13.28 -29.16 -22.66
N TYR A 161 13.44 -30.49 -22.70
CA TYR A 161 12.83 -31.41 -21.73
C TYR A 161 12.93 -30.95 -20.27
N SER A 162 14.12 -30.56 -19.82
CA SER A 162 14.39 -30.15 -18.43
C SER A 162 13.76 -28.82 -17.99
N THR A 163 13.30 -27.97 -18.92
CA THR A 163 12.75 -26.64 -18.60
C THR A 163 11.38 -26.39 -19.24
N ASN A 164 10.82 -27.39 -19.90
CA ASN A 164 9.58 -27.29 -20.65
C ASN A 164 8.41 -27.02 -19.70
N THR A 165 7.60 -26.02 -20.02
CA THR A 165 6.31 -25.76 -19.39
C THR A 165 5.25 -25.75 -20.47
N PRO A 166 4.73 -26.94 -20.86
CA PRO A 166 3.92 -27.10 -22.06
C PRO A 166 2.71 -26.18 -22.12
N PHE A 167 2.10 -25.90 -20.95
CA PHE A 167 0.90 -25.07 -20.81
C PHE A 167 1.00 -23.74 -21.57
N PHE A 168 2.07 -22.96 -21.37
CA PHE A 168 2.26 -21.67 -22.05
C PHE A 168 2.19 -21.80 -23.57
N SER A 169 2.95 -22.73 -24.13
CA SER A 169 3.03 -22.93 -25.58
C SER A 169 1.78 -23.56 -26.20
N LYS A 170 1.01 -24.32 -25.42
CA LYS A 170 -0.28 -24.90 -25.84
C LYS A 170 -1.38 -23.85 -25.91
N ILE A 171 -1.38 -22.90 -24.98
CA ILE A 171 -2.43 -21.89 -24.84
C ILE A 171 -2.21 -20.71 -25.78
N MET A 172 -1.00 -20.18 -25.87
CA MET A 172 -0.69 -19.03 -26.73
C MET A 172 0.71 -19.17 -27.32
N SER A 173 0.88 -18.87 -28.60
CA SER A 173 2.23 -18.88 -29.19
C SER A 173 3.11 -17.78 -28.58
N HIS A 174 4.40 -18.04 -28.42
CA HIS A 174 5.38 -17.05 -27.94
C HIS A 174 5.31 -15.74 -28.74
N ARG A 175 5.18 -15.86 -30.06
CA ARG A 175 5.07 -14.71 -30.97
C ARG A 175 3.85 -13.86 -30.66
N ARG A 176 2.68 -14.49 -30.45
CA ARG A 176 1.44 -13.78 -30.14
C ARG A 176 1.53 -13.12 -28.77
N PHE A 177 2.04 -13.82 -27.77
CA PHE A 177 2.26 -13.25 -26.43
C PHE A 177 3.14 -11.99 -26.50
N CYS A 178 4.28 -12.04 -27.20
CA CYS A 178 5.15 -10.87 -27.36
C CYS A 178 4.49 -9.71 -28.13
N LEU A 179 3.61 -10.01 -29.09
CA LEU A 179 2.87 -8.99 -29.84
C LEU A 179 1.83 -8.30 -28.95
N LEU A 180 1.04 -9.07 -28.18
CA LEU A 180 0.09 -8.52 -27.21
C LEU A 180 0.81 -7.69 -26.17
N GLN A 181 1.90 -8.22 -25.59
CA GLN A 181 2.74 -7.50 -24.63
C GLN A 181 3.29 -6.17 -25.18
N ARG A 182 3.63 -6.12 -26.48
CA ARG A 182 4.16 -4.91 -27.12
C ARG A 182 3.09 -3.83 -27.33
N TYR A 183 1.87 -4.24 -27.67
CA TYR A 183 0.81 -3.31 -28.06
C TYR A 183 -0.24 -3.08 -27.00
N LEU A 184 -0.17 -3.78 -25.86
CA LEU A 184 -1.06 -3.56 -24.73
C LEU A 184 -1.12 -2.08 -24.38
N HIS A 185 -2.31 -1.51 -24.46
CA HIS A 185 -2.52 -0.08 -24.31
C HIS A 185 -3.89 0.18 -23.66
N PHE A 186 -4.01 1.29 -22.92
CA PHE A 186 -5.20 1.56 -22.09
C PHE A 186 -5.88 2.90 -22.36
N SER A 187 -5.32 3.74 -23.24
CA SER A 187 -5.80 5.11 -23.47
C SER A 187 -5.52 5.58 -24.89
N ASP A 188 -6.46 6.27 -25.54
CA ASP A 188 -6.18 6.82 -26.87
C ASP A 188 -5.10 7.91 -26.84
N ASN A 189 -4.01 7.69 -27.58
CA ASN A 189 -2.93 8.68 -27.71
C ASN A 189 -3.37 9.95 -28.45
N ALA A 190 -4.35 9.85 -29.37
CA ALA A 190 -4.81 10.96 -30.19
C ALA A 190 -5.77 11.88 -29.44
N ALA A 191 -6.46 11.37 -28.42
CA ALA A 191 -7.42 12.11 -27.61
C ALA A 191 -6.77 12.80 -26.38
N PHE A 192 -5.45 12.71 -26.23
CA PHE A 192 -4.77 13.27 -25.06
C PHE A 192 -4.61 14.79 -25.17
N ASP A 193 -5.31 15.50 -24.31
CA ASP A 193 -5.12 16.92 -24.07
C ASP A 193 -4.41 17.14 -22.71
N PRO A 194 -3.12 17.53 -22.70
CA PRO A 194 -2.38 17.78 -21.47
C PRO A 194 -2.97 18.88 -20.59
N GLN A 195 -3.66 19.88 -21.16
CA GLN A 195 -4.15 21.03 -20.42
C GLN A 195 -5.42 20.70 -19.63
N ASN A 196 -6.24 19.80 -20.16
CA ASN A 196 -7.52 19.42 -19.57
C ASN A 196 -7.48 18.08 -18.81
N HIS A 197 -6.38 17.33 -18.89
CA HIS A 197 -6.28 16.03 -18.23
C HIS A 197 -5.95 16.17 -16.73
N LYS A 198 -6.72 15.49 -15.87
CA LYS A 198 -6.59 15.56 -14.39
C LYS A 198 -5.20 15.21 -13.87
N CYS A 199 -4.54 14.21 -14.44
CA CYS A 199 -3.12 13.90 -14.16
C CYS A 199 -2.40 13.47 -15.45
N PRO A 200 -1.76 14.42 -16.17
CA PRO A 200 -1.08 14.14 -17.43
C PRO A 200 -0.02 13.03 -17.32
N ARG A 201 0.66 12.91 -16.17
CA ARG A 201 1.69 11.89 -15.92
C ARG A 201 1.18 10.46 -15.89
N LEU A 202 -0.12 10.27 -15.61
CA LEU A 202 -0.76 8.96 -15.51
C LEU A 202 -1.66 8.65 -16.70
N VAL A 203 -1.74 9.49 -17.74
CA VAL A 203 -2.68 9.33 -18.86
C VAL A 203 -2.76 7.90 -19.38
N LYS A 204 -1.62 7.23 -19.55
CA LYS A 204 -1.52 5.87 -20.10
C LYS A 204 -2.15 4.79 -19.24
N VAL A 205 -2.32 5.01 -17.94
CA VAL A 205 -2.87 4.04 -16.98
C VAL A 205 -4.11 4.58 -16.26
N TRP A 206 -4.45 5.85 -16.50
CA TRP A 206 -5.51 6.56 -15.81
C TRP A 206 -6.87 5.88 -15.90
N PRO A 207 -7.32 5.36 -17.08
CA PRO A 207 -8.59 4.66 -17.17
C PRO A 207 -8.66 3.43 -16.28
N VAL A 208 -7.59 2.64 -16.21
CA VAL A 208 -7.49 1.43 -15.39
C VAL A 208 -7.46 1.80 -13.91
N LEU A 209 -6.62 2.76 -13.52
CA LEU A 209 -6.51 3.20 -12.11
C LEU A 209 -7.84 3.73 -11.58
N LYS A 210 -8.54 4.56 -12.37
CA LYS A 210 -9.84 5.12 -12.00
C LYS A 210 -10.87 4.01 -11.81
N HIS A 211 -10.96 3.09 -12.78
CA HIS A 211 -11.89 1.97 -12.72
C HIS A 211 -11.64 1.08 -11.48
N LEU A 212 -10.39 0.72 -11.22
CA LEU A 212 -10.04 -0.13 -10.08
C LEU A 212 -10.36 0.54 -8.74
N ASN A 213 -10.03 1.82 -8.57
CA ASN A 213 -10.41 2.55 -7.35
C ASN A 213 -11.93 2.63 -7.15
N GLU A 214 -12.70 2.82 -8.22
CA GLU A 214 -14.16 2.79 -8.17
C GLU A 214 -14.64 1.40 -7.70
N LYS A 215 -14.19 0.33 -8.36
CA LYS A 215 -14.53 -1.05 -7.99
C LYS A 215 -14.12 -1.42 -6.57
N PHE A 216 -12.94 -1.01 -6.11
CA PHE A 216 -12.49 -1.29 -4.75
C PHE A 216 -13.43 -0.69 -3.71
N SER A 217 -13.79 0.58 -3.89
CA SER A 217 -14.67 1.27 -2.96
C SER A 217 -16.14 0.82 -3.03
N GLU A 218 -16.61 0.39 -4.21
CA GLU A 218 -17.97 -0.10 -4.43
C GLU A 218 -18.18 -1.53 -3.93
N THR A 219 -17.15 -2.38 -4.00
CA THR A 219 -17.26 -3.81 -3.66
C THR A 219 -17.31 -4.03 -2.15
N VAL A 220 -16.56 -3.26 -1.36
CA VAL A 220 -16.44 -3.46 0.08
C VAL A 220 -16.63 -2.16 0.84
N THR A 221 -17.51 -2.17 1.82
CA THR A 221 -17.47 -1.20 2.92
C THR A 221 -16.59 -1.76 4.03
N PRO A 222 -15.45 -1.12 4.32
CA PRO A 222 -14.48 -1.68 5.25
C PRO A 222 -15.01 -1.65 6.69
N GLU A 223 -14.48 -2.56 7.49
CA GLU A 223 -14.54 -2.55 8.95
C GLU A 223 -13.98 -1.25 9.54
N ARG A 224 -14.27 -1.02 10.83
CA ARG A 224 -13.93 0.24 11.52
C ARG A 224 -12.45 0.62 11.39
N ASP A 225 -11.54 -0.34 11.52
CA ASP A 225 -10.11 -0.09 11.61
C ASP A 225 -9.48 -0.19 10.20
N VAL A 226 -8.88 0.91 9.74
CA VAL A 226 -8.24 1.05 8.42
C VAL A 226 -6.81 1.58 8.56
N THR A 227 -5.99 1.41 7.54
CA THR A 227 -4.58 1.80 7.55
C THR A 227 -4.16 2.49 6.26
N ILE A 228 -3.22 3.43 6.36
CA ILE A 228 -2.55 4.04 5.20
C ILE A 228 -1.04 3.79 5.30
N ASP A 229 -0.48 3.21 4.23
CA ASP A 229 0.96 2.96 4.08
C ASP A 229 1.39 3.08 2.60
N GLU A 230 2.70 3.07 2.37
CA GLU A 230 3.30 3.15 1.03
C GLU A 230 3.82 1.83 0.50
N SER A 231 3.38 1.49 -0.71
CA SER A 231 4.01 0.45 -1.53
C SER A 231 4.95 1.04 -2.57
N LEU A 232 6.05 0.33 -2.86
CA LEU A 232 6.99 0.68 -3.92
C LEU A 232 7.04 -0.45 -4.95
N MET A 233 6.31 -0.27 -6.05
CA MET A 233 6.32 -1.21 -7.17
C MET A 233 7.63 -1.07 -7.96
N LEU A 234 8.44 -2.13 -7.98
CA LEU A 234 9.76 -2.13 -8.64
C LEU A 234 9.65 -1.70 -10.11
N PHE A 235 10.37 -0.63 -10.46
CA PHE A 235 10.42 -0.14 -11.84
C PHE A 235 11.80 0.45 -12.16
N LYS A 236 12.51 -0.18 -13.10
CA LYS A 236 13.87 0.25 -13.51
C LYS A 236 13.91 1.02 -14.83
N GLY A 237 12.76 1.21 -15.49
CA GLY A 237 12.68 1.94 -16.76
C GLY A 237 12.91 3.44 -16.63
N ARG A 238 12.75 4.13 -17.77
CA ARG A 238 12.76 5.60 -17.82
C ARG A 238 11.37 6.12 -17.45
N LEU A 239 11.25 6.72 -16.29
CA LEU A 239 10.03 7.34 -15.79
C LEU A 239 10.42 8.53 -14.93
N GLY A 240 9.91 9.72 -15.26
CA GLY A 240 10.32 10.99 -14.64
C GLY A 240 9.92 11.14 -13.17
N TRP A 241 9.01 10.31 -12.68
CA TRP A 241 8.47 10.36 -11.32
C TRP A 241 8.70 9.09 -10.51
N LYS A 242 9.57 8.18 -10.99
CA LYS A 242 10.02 7.03 -10.19
C LYS A 242 10.74 7.52 -8.93
N GLN A 243 10.54 6.82 -7.83
CA GLN A 243 11.14 7.13 -6.54
C GLN A 243 12.34 6.24 -6.28
N PHE A 244 13.31 6.78 -5.54
CA PHE A 244 14.42 6.03 -4.96
C PHE A 244 14.25 6.00 -3.44
N ILE A 245 14.00 4.82 -2.87
CA ILE A 245 13.82 4.60 -1.43
C ILE A 245 14.83 3.55 -0.99
N PRO A 246 16.01 3.95 -0.46
CA PRO A 246 17.15 3.04 -0.21
C PRO A 246 16.83 1.85 0.70
N LEU A 247 15.96 2.07 1.68
CA LEU A 247 15.58 1.08 2.68
C LEU A 247 14.60 0.03 2.15
N LYS A 248 13.88 0.29 1.05
CA LYS A 248 12.98 -0.68 0.45
C LYS A 248 13.79 -1.62 -0.46
N ARG A 249 13.44 -2.91 -0.47
CA ARG A 249 14.11 -3.95 -1.28
C ARG A 249 14.18 -3.63 -2.77
N ALA A 250 13.10 -3.06 -3.33
CA ALA A 250 13.04 -2.65 -4.73
C ALA A 250 14.02 -1.51 -5.05
N ARG A 251 14.30 -0.63 -4.08
CA ARG A 251 15.07 0.62 -4.15
C ARG A 251 14.56 1.65 -5.15
N PHE A 252 14.23 1.26 -6.38
CA PHE A 252 13.68 2.13 -7.42
C PHE A 252 12.30 1.64 -7.83
N GLY A 253 11.31 2.53 -7.89
CA GLY A 253 9.97 2.12 -8.26
C GLY A 253 8.94 3.21 -8.39
N VAL A 254 7.74 2.79 -8.74
CA VAL A 254 6.52 3.60 -8.67
C VAL A 254 6.01 3.53 -7.23
N LYS A 255 6.02 4.67 -6.54
CA LYS A 255 5.50 4.78 -5.17
C LYS A 255 3.98 4.95 -5.24
N CYS A 256 3.26 4.17 -4.44
CA CYS A 256 1.81 4.23 -4.28
C CYS A 256 1.47 4.42 -2.80
N PHE A 257 0.51 5.27 -2.51
CA PHE A 257 -0.17 5.33 -1.22
C PHE A 257 -1.39 4.41 -1.28
N MET A 258 -1.58 3.55 -0.28
CA MET A 258 -2.68 2.59 -0.24
C MET A 258 -3.45 2.74 1.05
N LEU A 259 -4.78 2.81 0.94
CA LEU A 259 -5.71 2.77 2.06
C LEU A 259 -6.27 1.35 2.09
N CYS A 260 -6.02 0.64 3.18
CA CYS A 260 -6.41 -0.75 3.33
C CYS A 260 -7.31 -0.94 4.56
N GLU A 261 -8.16 -1.95 4.52
CA GLU A 261 -8.79 -2.46 5.75
C GLU A 261 -7.73 -3.20 6.58
N SER A 262 -7.63 -2.88 7.86
CA SER A 262 -6.55 -3.37 8.72
C SER A 262 -6.59 -4.88 8.98
N ILE A 263 -7.78 -5.49 8.96
CA ILE A 263 -7.98 -6.92 9.27
C ILE A 263 -7.71 -7.79 8.04
N SER A 264 -8.44 -7.56 6.93
CA SER A 264 -8.28 -8.38 5.73
C SER A 264 -7.08 -8.00 4.88
N GLY A 265 -6.55 -6.79 5.02
CA GLY A 265 -5.59 -6.21 4.08
C GLY A 265 -6.21 -5.87 2.72
N TYR A 266 -7.54 -5.79 2.62
CA TYR A 266 -8.23 -5.38 1.40
C TYR A 266 -7.83 -3.95 1.02
N VAL A 267 -7.36 -3.77 -0.22
CA VAL A 267 -7.01 -2.44 -0.74
C VAL A 267 -8.29 -1.72 -1.15
N TRP A 268 -8.61 -0.66 -0.42
CA TRP A 268 -9.81 0.13 -0.63
C TRP A 268 -9.60 1.31 -1.60
N SER A 269 -8.40 1.90 -1.59
CA SER A 269 -8.03 2.99 -2.51
C SER A 269 -6.53 3.09 -2.71
N ILE A 270 -6.11 3.47 -3.93
CA ILE A 270 -4.71 3.69 -4.31
C ILE A 270 -4.52 5.10 -4.89
N ILE A 271 -3.48 5.80 -4.44
CA ILE A 271 -2.96 7.01 -5.09
C ILE A 271 -1.55 6.74 -5.57
N ILE A 272 -1.29 6.92 -6.88
CA ILE A 272 0.06 6.85 -7.43
C ILE A 272 0.76 8.19 -7.22
N TYR A 273 1.92 8.16 -6.57
CA TYR A 273 2.74 9.36 -6.37
C TYR A 273 3.41 9.76 -7.68
N THR A 274 3.15 10.99 -8.12
CA THR A 274 3.74 11.54 -9.36
C THR A 274 4.54 12.82 -9.13
N GLY A 275 4.93 13.09 -7.87
CA GLY A 275 5.57 14.34 -7.47
C GLY A 275 4.54 15.44 -7.23
N LYS A 276 4.83 16.65 -7.71
CA LYS A 276 3.93 17.82 -7.58
C LYS A 276 2.57 17.65 -8.27
N ASP A 277 2.50 16.75 -9.26
CA ASP A 277 1.27 16.48 -10.04
C ASP A 277 0.41 15.35 -9.42
N THR A 278 0.70 14.95 -8.18
CA THR A 278 -0.11 13.96 -7.45
C THR A 278 -1.50 14.54 -7.20
N ILE A 279 -2.55 13.83 -7.63
CA ILE A 279 -3.92 14.29 -7.46
C ILE A 279 -4.32 14.14 -6.00
N LEU A 280 -4.51 15.28 -5.33
CA LEU A 280 -5.02 15.40 -3.97
C LEU A 280 -6.21 16.36 -3.96
N LYS A 281 -7.02 16.34 -2.90
CA LYS A 281 -8.17 17.26 -2.81
C LYS A 281 -7.68 18.71 -2.57
N PRO A 282 -8.10 19.68 -3.41
CA PRO A 282 -7.66 21.07 -3.29
C PRO A 282 -7.98 21.73 -1.95
N GLU A 283 -9.05 21.29 -1.28
CA GLU A 283 -9.46 21.78 0.04
C GLU A 283 -8.40 21.60 1.14
N TYR A 284 -7.45 20.67 0.96
CA TYR A 284 -6.37 20.41 1.91
C TYR A 284 -5.04 21.06 1.52
N SER A 285 -4.98 21.81 0.41
CA SER A 285 -3.75 22.41 -0.14
C SER A 285 -2.91 23.23 0.84
N LYS A 286 -3.49 23.73 1.93
CA LYS A 286 -2.80 24.51 2.98
C LYS A 286 -2.07 23.65 4.02
N LEU A 287 -2.35 22.34 4.06
CA LEU A 287 -1.72 21.40 4.99
C LEU A 287 -0.43 20.83 4.40
N CYS A 288 0.40 20.17 5.21
CA CYS A 288 1.55 19.44 4.69
C CYS A 288 1.13 18.30 3.75
N PHE A 289 2.03 17.92 2.84
CA PHE A 289 1.74 16.95 1.80
C PHE A 289 1.29 15.59 2.38
N SER A 290 1.90 15.15 3.48
CA SER A 290 1.50 13.90 4.15
C SER A 290 0.09 13.95 4.73
N SER A 291 -0.32 15.09 5.32
CA SER A 291 -1.69 15.30 5.80
C SER A 291 -2.70 15.39 4.65
N GLN A 292 -2.31 16.02 3.53
CA GLN A 292 -3.14 16.08 2.33
C GLN A 292 -3.45 14.69 1.77
N ILE A 293 -2.47 13.77 1.76
CA ILE A 293 -2.66 12.38 1.34
C ILE A 293 -3.69 11.69 2.23
N VAL A 294 -3.49 11.72 3.55
CA VAL A 294 -4.37 11.05 4.52
C VAL A 294 -5.81 11.54 4.37
N LEU A 295 -6.02 12.86 4.37
CA LEU A 295 -7.37 13.43 4.29
C LEU A 295 -8.02 13.22 2.93
N THR A 296 -7.23 13.21 1.84
CA THR A 296 -7.73 12.87 0.51
C THR A 296 -8.25 11.44 0.47
N MET A 297 -7.46 10.47 0.97
CA MET A 297 -7.80 9.04 0.93
C MET A 297 -8.93 8.70 1.90
N MET A 298 -8.90 9.27 3.11
CA MET A 298 -9.94 9.06 4.13
C MET A 298 -11.26 9.76 3.81
N GLY A 299 -11.30 10.70 2.86
CA GLY A 299 -12.46 11.55 2.59
C GLY A 299 -13.83 10.85 2.64
N PRO A 300 -14.02 9.71 1.93
CA PRO A 300 -15.31 8.98 1.95
C PRO A 300 -15.63 8.27 3.27
N LEU A 301 -14.64 8.07 4.14
CA LEU A 301 -14.73 7.40 5.45
C LEU A 301 -14.77 8.40 6.63
N LEU A 302 -14.50 9.68 6.38
CA LEU A 302 -14.62 10.72 7.42
C LEU A 302 -16.05 10.81 7.97
N HIS A 303 -16.18 11.29 9.21
CA HIS A 303 -17.43 11.50 9.94
C HIS A 303 -18.22 10.24 10.31
N LYS A 304 -17.67 9.04 10.07
CA LYS A 304 -18.33 7.75 10.29
C LYS A 304 -17.75 6.93 11.47
N GLY A 305 -16.84 7.50 12.25
CA GLY A 305 -16.24 6.83 13.41
C GLY A 305 -15.23 5.73 13.07
N TYR A 306 -14.59 5.81 11.90
CA TYR A 306 -13.45 4.95 11.56
C TYR A 306 -12.24 5.25 12.46
N CYS A 307 -11.35 4.28 12.57
CA CYS A 307 -10.08 4.39 13.27
C CYS A 307 -8.93 4.13 12.30
N LEU A 308 -8.06 5.11 12.13
CA LEU A 308 -6.96 5.08 11.18
C LEU A 308 -5.65 4.71 11.88
N THR A 309 -4.93 3.72 11.35
CA THR A 309 -3.54 3.46 11.72
C THR A 309 -2.59 4.03 10.66
N ILE A 310 -1.55 4.76 11.09
CA ILE A 310 -0.57 5.38 10.20
C ILE A 310 0.86 5.31 10.74
N ASP A 311 1.83 5.41 9.84
CA ASP A 311 3.24 5.50 10.18
C ASP A 311 3.68 6.94 10.57
N ASN A 312 4.99 7.10 10.81
CA ASN A 312 5.60 8.37 11.20
C ASN A 312 5.73 9.39 10.06
N TYR A 313 5.63 8.96 8.80
CA TYR A 313 5.64 9.84 7.64
C TYR A 313 4.33 10.64 7.56
N TYR A 314 3.22 10.07 8.00
CA TYR A 314 1.93 10.77 8.05
C TYR A 314 1.65 11.47 9.38
N SER A 315 2.04 10.85 10.49
CA SER A 315 1.55 11.30 11.80
C SER A 315 2.06 12.69 12.20
N SER A 316 1.12 13.50 12.71
CA SER A 316 1.39 14.80 13.32
C SER A 316 0.24 15.19 14.26
N PRO A 317 0.49 16.01 15.29
CA PRO A 317 -0.57 16.55 16.15
C PRO A 317 -1.66 17.30 15.36
N GLU A 318 -1.27 18.12 14.37
CA GLU A 318 -2.18 18.87 13.50
C GLU A 318 -3.14 17.96 12.72
N LEU A 319 -2.62 16.89 12.12
CA LEU A 319 -3.44 15.90 11.42
C LEU A 319 -4.41 15.19 12.37
N ALA A 320 -3.94 14.84 13.57
CA ALA A 320 -4.77 14.16 14.57
C ALA A 320 -5.95 15.04 15.01
N ASP A 321 -5.72 16.32 15.29
CA ASP A 321 -6.78 17.27 15.62
C ASP A 321 -7.78 17.41 14.46
N LYS A 322 -7.29 17.44 13.22
CA LYS A 322 -8.16 17.50 12.04
C LYS A 322 -9.04 16.25 11.90
N LEU A 323 -8.47 15.06 12.08
CA LEU A 323 -9.22 13.80 12.03
C LEU A 323 -10.25 13.71 13.17
N VAL A 324 -9.89 14.16 14.38
CA VAL A 324 -10.82 14.27 15.52
C VAL A 324 -11.98 15.19 15.20
N SER A 325 -11.73 16.36 14.59
CA SER A 325 -12.80 17.27 14.12
C SER A 325 -13.73 16.62 13.09
N CYS A 326 -13.20 15.63 12.36
CA CYS A 326 -13.92 14.82 11.39
C CYS A 326 -14.49 13.52 11.99
N ARG A 327 -14.58 13.37 13.32
CA ARG A 327 -15.06 12.15 14.01
C ARG A 327 -14.35 10.88 13.51
N THR A 328 -13.04 10.97 13.32
CA THR A 328 -12.16 9.86 12.94
C THR A 328 -11.08 9.72 14.00
N ASP A 329 -10.96 8.53 14.57
CA ASP A 329 -9.89 8.20 15.50
C ASP A 329 -8.60 7.88 14.72
N VAL A 330 -7.45 8.12 15.32
CA VAL A 330 -6.15 7.82 14.72
C VAL A 330 -5.13 7.39 15.77
N TYR A 331 -4.28 6.45 15.41
CA TYR A 331 -3.05 6.18 16.16
C TYR A 331 -1.93 5.71 15.24
N GLY A 332 -0.70 5.84 15.69
CA GLY A 332 0.44 5.60 14.82
C GLY A 332 1.78 5.87 15.47
N THR A 333 2.85 5.50 14.79
CA THR A 333 4.21 5.92 15.19
C THR A 333 4.37 7.41 14.92
N LEU A 334 5.15 8.11 15.75
CA LEU A 334 5.33 9.56 15.71
C LEU A 334 6.80 9.93 15.57
N ASN A 335 7.11 10.79 14.60
CA ASN A 335 8.41 11.47 14.59
C ASN A 335 8.40 12.61 15.60
N LEU A 336 9.22 12.51 16.65
CA LEU A 336 9.26 13.52 17.71
C LEU A 336 9.70 14.92 17.23
N LYS A 337 10.34 15.03 16.06
CA LYS A 337 10.74 16.32 15.46
C LYS A 337 9.57 17.07 14.80
N ARG A 338 8.37 16.48 14.74
CA ARG A 338 7.18 17.13 14.16
C ARG A 338 6.82 18.39 14.93
N LYS A 339 6.24 19.36 14.22
CA LYS A 339 5.69 20.58 14.83
C LYS A 339 4.68 20.21 15.91
N GLU A 340 4.62 21.03 16.96
CA GLU A 340 3.72 20.91 18.12
C GLU A 340 3.96 19.73 19.06
N VAL A 341 4.90 18.84 18.76
CA VAL A 341 5.32 17.81 19.72
C VAL A 341 6.09 18.49 20.87
N PRO A 342 5.76 18.22 22.15
CA PRO A 342 6.46 18.80 23.30
C PRO A 342 7.98 18.55 23.25
N LYS A 343 8.79 19.59 23.47
CA LYS A 343 10.26 19.50 23.40
C LYS A 343 10.82 18.60 24.50
N GLU A 344 10.16 18.59 25.64
CA GLU A 344 10.45 17.75 26.79
C GLU A 344 10.47 16.26 26.41
N MET A 345 9.59 15.83 25.48
CA MET A 345 9.62 14.46 24.97
C MET A 345 10.88 14.15 24.17
N GLN A 346 11.41 15.12 23.42
CA GLN A 346 12.65 14.93 22.66
C GLN A 346 13.85 14.82 23.61
N GLU A 347 13.92 15.70 24.60
CA GLU A 347 15.06 15.90 25.49
C GLU A 347 15.17 14.84 26.59
N LYS A 348 14.04 14.38 27.16
CA LYS A 348 14.05 13.45 28.30
C LYS A 348 14.61 12.08 27.90
N LYS A 349 15.67 11.65 28.59
CA LYS A 349 16.23 10.29 28.46
C LYS A 349 15.45 9.35 29.37
N LEU A 350 15.00 8.24 28.80
CA LEU A 350 14.22 7.22 29.49
C LEU A 350 15.05 5.96 29.69
N LYS A 351 14.85 5.27 30.81
CA LYS A 351 15.34 3.90 31.03
C LYS A 351 14.39 2.91 30.36
N LYS A 352 14.87 1.69 30.11
CA LYS A 352 14.03 0.61 29.57
C LYS A 352 12.80 0.39 30.46
N GLY A 353 11.62 0.34 29.85
CA GLY A 353 10.32 0.24 30.49
C GLY A 353 9.65 1.57 30.80
N GLU A 354 10.40 2.69 30.86
CA GLU A 354 9.83 3.99 31.22
C GLU A 354 9.02 4.62 30.07
N ILE A 355 8.00 5.39 30.46
CA ILE A 355 7.12 6.16 29.58
C ILE A 355 7.14 7.62 30.01
N ILE A 356 7.10 8.51 29.03
CA ILE A 356 6.59 9.87 29.19
C ILE A 356 5.47 10.07 28.18
N ALA A 357 4.39 10.72 28.60
CA ALA A 357 3.28 11.04 27.72
C ALA A 357 2.73 12.42 28.03
N PHE A 358 2.17 13.05 27.00
CA PHE A 358 1.47 14.30 27.11
C PHE A 358 0.12 14.18 26.40
N GLN A 359 -0.87 14.88 26.91
CA GLN A 359 -2.21 14.90 26.33
C GLN A 359 -2.67 16.32 26.04
N ARG A 360 -3.40 16.47 24.96
CA ARG A 360 -4.05 17.69 24.52
C ARG A 360 -5.41 17.33 23.95
N GLY A 361 -6.47 17.69 24.66
CA GLY A 361 -7.82 17.24 24.32
C GLY A 361 -7.87 15.71 24.21
N LYS A 362 -8.23 15.20 23.03
CA LYS A 362 -8.29 13.76 22.73
C LYS A 362 -6.95 13.19 22.25
N VAL A 363 -5.98 14.03 21.88
CA VAL A 363 -4.69 13.60 21.32
C VAL A 363 -3.68 13.35 22.43
N THR A 364 -3.22 12.11 22.52
CA THR A 364 -2.12 11.68 23.41
C THR A 364 -0.88 11.39 22.57
N VAL A 365 0.24 11.97 22.97
CA VAL A 365 1.57 11.63 22.44
C VAL A 365 2.36 10.92 23.52
N MET A 366 3.04 9.84 23.17
CA MET A 366 3.84 9.08 24.11
C MET A 366 5.21 8.70 23.56
N LYS A 367 6.17 8.58 24.47
CA LYS A 367 7.50 8.05 24.23
C LYS A 367 7.76 6.96 25.25
N TRP A 368 8.04 5.78 24.76
CA TRP A 368 8.35 4.58 25.54
C TRP A 368 9.72 4.06 25.14
N MET A 369 10.47 3.55 26.10
CA MET A 369 11.79 2.98 25.87
C MET A 369 11.76 1.46 26.05
N ASP A 370 11.84 0.72 24.95
CA ASP A 370 12.12 -0.72 24.99
C ASP A 370 13.65 -0.95 24.89
N LYS A 371 14.11 -1.89 24.05
CA LYS A 371 15.49 -1.94 23.55
C LYS A 371 15.86 -0.66 22.80
N LYS A 372 14.87 -0.04 22.13
CA LYS A 372 14.99 1.22 21.41
C LYS A 372 13.83 2.14 21.76
N LYS A 373 13.99 3.43 21.48
CA LYS A 373 12.93 4.42 21.64
C LYS A 373 11.79 4.13 20.65
N VAL A 374 10.58 4.15 21.17
CA VAL A 374 9.32 4.11 20.41
C VAL A 374 8.55 5.37 20.76
N SER A 375 8.01 6.04 19.75
CA SER A 375 7.22 7.26 19.93
C SER A 375 5.95 7.12 19.12
N LEU A 376 4.82 7.44 19.74
CA LEU A 376 3.50 7.18 19.19
C LEU A 376 2.56 8.35 19.46
N LEU A 377 1.53 8.45 18.63
CA LEU A 377 0.41 9.37 18.76
C LEU A 377 -0.87 8.55 18.75
N SER A 378 -1.88 8.94 19.54
CA SER A 378 -3.18 8.28 19.58
C SER A 378 -4.31 9.19 20.03
N THR A 379 -5.53 8.93 19.54
CA THR A 379 -6.76 9.56 20.00
C THR A 379 -7.61 8.70 20.93
N ILE A 380 -7.19 7.45 21.18
CA ILE A 380 -7.99 6.42 21.87
C ILE A 380 -7.23 5.67 22.95
N HIS A 381 -5.91 5.90 23.05
CA HIS A 381 -5.02 5.19 23.96
C HIS A 381 -4.51 6.17 25.03
N ASN A 382 -4.37 5.67 26.25
CA ASN A 382 -3.62 6.31 27.33
C ASN A 382 -2.26 5.61 27.50
N THR A 383 -1.63 5.72 28.67
CA THR A 383 -0.36 5.06 28.99
C THR A 383 -0.53 3.67 29.62
N GLU A 384 -1.67 3.02 29.43
CA GLU A 384 -1.92 1.66 29.92
C GLU A 384 -0.97 0.64 29.28
N MET A 385 -0.48 -0.26 30.13
CA MET A 385 0.46 -1.33 29.80
C MET A 385 -0.27 -2.66 29.83
N GLU A 386 0.03 -3.53 28.87
CA GLU A 386 -0.49 -4.89 28.81
C GLU A 386 0.65 -5.89 28.95
N GLN A 387 0.40 -6.95 29.71
CA GLN A 387 1.30 -8.08 29.83
C GLN A 387 1.12 -9.03 28.66
N ILE A 388 2.22 -9.34 27.99
CA ILE A 388 2.26 -10.27 26.87
C ILE A 388 3.30 -11.35 27.12
N GLN A 389 2.99 -12.57 26.70
CA GLN A 389 3.97 -13.65 26.70
C GLN A 389 4.74 -13.61 25.37
N VAL A 390 6.03 -13.31 25.44
CA VAL A 390 6.93 -13.38 24.29
C VAL A 390 7.86 -14.56 24.52
N ARG A 391 7.65 -15.64 23.75
CA ARG A 391 8.30 -16.94 23.96
C ARG A 391 7.94 -17.49 25.36
N SER A 392 8.91 -17.53 26.27
CA SER A 392 8.74 -18.00 27.66
C SER A 392 8.84 -16.87 28.69
N GLU A 393 8.97 -15.61 28.26
CA GLU A 393 9.10 -14.45 29.14
C GLU A 393 7.83 -13.59 29.10
N MET A 394 7.33 -13.21 30.28
CA MET A 394 6.30 -12.18 30.40
C MET A 394 6.95 -10.80 30.21
N LYS A 395 6.45 -10.03 29.25
CA LYS A 395 6.89 -8.67 28.96
C LYS A 395 5.72 -7.72 29.04
N GLU A 396 5.99 -6.49 29.46
CA GLU A 396 4.99 -5.44 29.55
C GLU A 396 5.21 -4.44 28.40
N LYS A 397 4.15 -4.15 27.64
CA LYS A 397 4.20 -3.20 26.53
C LYS A 397 2.98 -2.28 26.56
N PRO A 398 3.11 -1.01 26.10
CA PRO A 398 1.95 -0.14 25.99
C PRO A 398 0.89 -0.75 25.08
N LYS A 399 -0.38 -0.68 25.45
CA LYS A 399 -1.49 -1.23 24.64
C LYS A 399 -1.47 -0.75 23.18
N ILE A 400 -1.21 0.53 22.98
CA ILE A 400 -1.06 1.16 21.66
C ILE A 400 0.00 0.48 20.77
N VAL A 401 1.07 -0.06 21.35
CA VAL A 401 2.10 -0.79 20.60
C VAL A 401 1.54 -2.08 20.04
N MET A 402 0.70 -2.77 20.82
CA MET A 402 0.04 -4.01 20.40
C MET A 402 -0.97 -3.72 19.28
N ASP A 403 -1.85 -2.74 19.50
CA ASP A 403 -2.86 -2.35 18.51
C ASP A 403 -2.23 -1.87 17.20
N TYR A 404 -1.11 -1.12 17.27
CA TYR A 404 -0.34 -0.71 16.11
C TYR A 404 0.20 -1.90 15.31
N ASN A 405 0.82 -2.88 15.99
CA ASN A 405 1.36 -4.06 15.31
C ASN A 405 0.24 -4.90 14.69
N ASN A 406 -0.91 -5.01 15.35
CA ASN A 406 -2.04 -5.77 14.83
C ASN A 406 -2.65 -5.11 13.58
N THR A 407 -2.71 -3.78 13.52
CA THR A 407 -3.35 -3.07 12.40
C THR A 407 -2.41 -2.70 11.26
N MET A 408 -1.12 -2.48 11.52
CA MET A 408 -0.11 -2.29 10.47
C MET A 408 0.47 -3.61 9.96
N GLY A 409 0.63 -4.59 10.85
CA GLY A 409 1.30 -5.87 10.55
C GLY A 409 0.37 -7.06 10.36
N GLY A 410 -0.87 -7.02 10.88
CA GLY A 410 -1.79 -8.16 10.88
C GLY A 410 -2.49 -8.44 9.55
N GLY A 411 -2.68 -7.43 8.71
CA GLY A 411 -3.08 -7.63 7.32
C GLY A 411 -1.85 -7.94 6.45
N ASN A 412 -2.04 -8.63 5.33
CA ASN A 412 -1.06 -8.80 4.25
C ASN A 412 -0.50 -7.47 3.67
N ILE A 413 -0.68 -6.32 4.32
CA ILE A 413 -0.06 -5.02 4.05
C ILE A 413 1.46 -5.14 3.90
N GLY A 414 2.10 -5.98 4.72
CA GLY A 414 3.51 -6.35 4.61
C GLY A 414 3.90 -7.05 3.29
N SER A 415 2.97 -7.76 2.64
CA SER A 415 3.21 -8.40 1.34
C SER A 415 2.86 -7.50 0.13
N TYR A 416 1.97 -6.51 0.29
CA TYR A 416 1.79 -5.45 -0.72
C TYR A 416 2.99 -4.50 -0.82
N ASN A 417 3.80 -4.40 0.24
CA ASN A 417 5.11 -3.76 0.20
C ASN A 417 6.09 -4.43 -0.79
N GLU A 418 5.74 -5.62 -1.28
CA GLU A 418 6.56 -6.46 -2.15
C GLU A 418 5.88 -6.86 -3.48
N ILE A 419 4.96 -6.07 -4.04
CA ILE A 419 4.48 -6.33 -5.42
C ILE A 419 5.65 -6.20 -6.41
N LYS A 420 6.33 -7.33 -6.65
CA LYS A 420 7.26 -7.53 -7.75
C LYS A 420 6.44 -7.81 -8.98
N VAL A 421 6.08 -6.77 -9.72
CA VAL A 421 5.69 -6.96 -11.13
C VAL A 421 6.96 -7.39 -11.87
N SER A 422 7.05 -8.67 -12.21
CA SER A 422 8.00 -9.15 -13.20
C SER A 422 7.64 -8.50 -14.53
N TRP A 423 8.40 -7.47 -14.87
CA TRP A 423 8.48 -6.77 -16.15
C TRP A 423 7.59 -7.32 -17.28
N ILE A 424 6.48 -6.63 -17.51
CA ILE A 424 5.92 -6.51 -18.86
C ILE A 424 6.80 -5.46 -19.57
N GLY A 425 7.64 -5.92 -20.49
CA GLY A 425 8.57 -5.07 -21.23
C GLY A 425 7.85 -4.12 -22.18
N ILE A 426 7.42 -2.97 -21.67
CA ILE A 426 7.08 -1.81 -22.49
C ILE A 426 8.35 -0.96 -22.57
N LYS A 427 9.07 -1.09 -23.69
CA LYS A 427 10.14 -0.16 -24.10
C LYS A 427 9.57 0.83 -25.08
#